data_AF-A0A924YIT4-F1
#
_entry.id   AF-A0A924YIT4-F1
#
_cell.length_a   1.000
_cell.length_b   1.000
_cell.length_c   1.000
_cell.angle_alpha   90.00
_cell.angle_beta   90.00
_cell.angle_gamma   90.00
#
_symmetry.space_group_name_H-M   'P 1'
#
loop_
_entity.id
_entity.type
_entity.pdbx_description
1 polymer ?
#
loop_
_entity_poly.entity_id
_entity_poly.type
_entity_poly.pdbx_seq_one_letter_code
_entity_poly.pdbx_strand_id
1 'polypeptide(L)'
;MKTALAQHLYPSITMWNRLEGRPRTNNFTRALKAEISDALWMLTRQWQMGEFQGDDAGSPVFAKLQLHKTELTQYKADGHAAESFNDEMPLETLVERRPIALTLKNPDQEIALDIRLLMGRQWLKLVKQAGNFEQAFIDEYAFTAPDPTAFDDVYRSAHPEVWASFAAVAGRRMDGGKLYLHLKTGGHAYDNITNNPAEQSDMDTLAGKFSAWYEQLFNQPAQPDADAWLPDRLEYQFAVSAPESDGEKVYAAEEYYHGRLDWYNFSIDPNVSELGAPFDPDAPAPVDLPAQTFIPAAVTFDGMPNTRWWAFEDHRTNFGDIKPDTTDIAKLLLMEFGLVYANDWFIVPQQLPVGSVANIKGMMVTNVFGERLWIDAAGRGLDDAWNRWSMFMLNTRGDMGEAADTSLLLLPTVPKIQEGKPIEEIVLIRDEMANMVWGIEKVVPLASGESKPGAEAARETLNTYQMLLSDEPPPPLPEPAAKIRYRVMNSVPEHWIPFIPVRIADPNDSRQIQLQRAAMPPTLAADPRTKVRPRTILLREGLDRTVSEPYFLHEEEVPRAGVQVSQAFQRTRWTKGRVFVWLGVRKQTGRGEGSSGLAFDQIIEVTPPPA
;
A
#
# COMPACT_ATOMS: atom_id res chain seq x y z
N MET A 1 -41.30 42.14 7.11
CA MET A 1 -40.86 41.36 5.92
C MET A 1 -40.58 39.89 6.26
N LYS A 2 -39.67 39.57 7.21
CA LYS A 2 -39.41 38.18 7.67
C LYS A 2 -40.67 37.42 8.13
N THR A 3 -41.56 38.06 8.89
CA THR A 3 -42.82 37.45 9.36
C THR A 3 -43.79 37.15 8.20
N ALA A 4 -43.78 37.97 7.15
CA ALA A 4 -44.66 37.78 5.99
C ALA A 4 -44.17 36.66 5.07
N LEU A 5 -42.84 36.45 4.99
CA LEU A 5 -42.22 35.31 4.30
C LEU A 5 -42.46 33.99 5.03
N ALA A 6 -42.26 33.95 6.36
CA ALA A 6 -42.47 32.75 7.17
C ALA A 6 -43.94 32.28 7.20
N GLN A 7 -44.89 33.20 7.03
CA GLN A 7 -46.32 32.92 7.07
C GLN A 7 -46.96 32.77 5.67
N HIS A 8 -46.17 32.79 4.58
CA HIS A 8 -46.67 32.71 3.20
C HIS A 8 -47.87 33.64 2.91
N LEU A 9 -47.88 34.85 3.48
CA LEU A 9 -49.04 35.76 3.41
C LEU A 9 -49.35 36.27 1.98
N TYR A 10 -48.41 36.11 1.05
CA TYR A 10 -48.57 36.48 -0.36
C TYR A 10 -48.19 35.26 -1.22
N PRO A 11 -49.16 34.45 -1.67
CA PRO A 11 -48.88 33.34 -2.57
C PRO A 11 -48.33 33.88 -3.88
N SER A 12 -47.07 33.57 -4.19
CA SER A 12 -46.47 33.81 -5.49
C SER A 12 -46.48 32.51 -6.30
N ILE A 13 -46.94 32.58 -7.54
CA ILE A 13 -46.78 31.49 -8.51
C ILE A 13 -45.46 31.74 -9.24
N THR A 14 -44.40 31.04 -8.82
CA THR A 14 -43.13 31.07 -9.55
C THR A 14 -43.27 30.20 -10.80
N MET A 15 -43.36 30.83 -11.96
CA MET A 15 -43.35 30.13 -13.25
C MET A 15 -41.93 30.07 -13.79
N TRP A 16 -41.45 28.87 -14.06
CA TRP A 16 -40.17 28.65 -14.73
C TRP A 16 -40.42 28.50 -16.23
N ASN A 17 -39.94 29.46 -17.02
CA ASN A 17 -39.92 29.32 -18.47
C ASN A 17 -38.52 28.86 -18.89
N ARG A 18 -38.43 27.64 -19.44
CA ARG A 18 -37.20 27.16 -20.07
C ARG A 18 -37.05 27.89 -21.41
N LEU A 19 -36.04 28.75 -21.52
CA LEU A 19 -35.65 29.33 -22.80
C LEU A 19 -34.87 28.27 -23.58
N GLU A 20 -35.50 27.69 -24.60
CA GLU A 20 -34.80 26.82 -25.54
C GLU A 20 -34.44 27.62 -26.79
N GLY A 21 -33.14 27.72 -27.06
CA GLY A 21 -32.67 28.28 -28.32
C GLY A 21 -33.13 27.39 -29.48
N ARG A 22 -33.95 27.93 -30.38
CA ARG A 22 -34.24 27.28 -31.68
C ARG A 22 -33.15 27.70 -32.68
N PRO A 23 -32.15 26.86 -32.98
CA PRO A 23 -31.15 27.22 -33.97
C PRO A 23 -31.84 27.41 -35.33
N ARG A 24 -31.58 28.54 -35.99
CA ARG A 24 -32.09 28.80 -37.35
C ARG A 24 -31.40 27.95 -38.41
N THR A 25 -30.24 27.38 -38.08
CA THR A 25 -29.41 26.55 -38.95
C THR A 25 -28.60 25.56 -38.10
N ASN A 26 -28.42 24.32 -38.57
CA ASN A 26 -27.57 23.31 -37.91
C ASN A 26 -26.06 23.53 -38.17
N ASN A 27 -25.68 24.67 -38.74
CA ASN A 27 -24.29 25.03 -39.03
C ASN A 27 -23.77 25.99 -37.95
N PHE A 28 -23.02 25.45 -36.99
CA PHE A 28 -22.38 26.23 -35.93
C PHE A 28 -20.96 26.68 -36.29
N THR A 29 -20.45 26.30 -37.48
CA THR A 29 -19.06 26.55 -37.87
C THR A 29 -18.70 28.03 -37.80
N ARG A 30 -19.60 28.93 -38.20
CA ARG A 30 -19.35 30.37 -38.09
C ARG A 30 -19.47 30.89 -36.66
N ALA A 31 -20.42 30.38 -35.88
CA ALA A 31 -20.65 30.82 -34.50
C ALA A 31 -19.51 30.42 -33.55
N LEU A 32 -18.84 29.30 -33.84
CA LEU A 32 -17.70 28.80 -33.07
C LEU A 32 -16.36 29.40 -33.50
N LYS A 33 -16.29 30.13 -34.63
CA LYS A 33 -15.06 30.78 -35.08
C LYS A 33 -14.83 32.09 -34.33
N ALA A 34 -13.66 32.23 -33.73
CA ALA A 34 -13.08 33.53 -33.36
C ALA A 34 -12.35 34.11 -34.59
N GLU A 35 -13.11 34.63 -35.57
CA GLU A 35 -12.53 35.33 -36.74
C GLU A 35 -11.76 36.57 -36.26
N ILE A 36 -10.83 37.14 -37.04
CA ILE A 36 -10.18 38.42 -36.70
C ILE A 36 -10.45 39.38 -37.85
N SER A 37 -10.93 40.58 -37.54
CA SER A 37 -11.15 41.65 -38.53
C SER A 37 -10.22 42.83 -38.24
N ASP A 38 -10.75 44.03 -37.98
CA ASP A 38 -9.96 45.21 -37.62
C ASP A 38 -9.86 45.40 -36.08
N ALA A 39 -9.06 46.39 -35.66
CA ALA A 39 -8.87 46.68 -34.23
C ALA A 39 -10.16 47.10 -33.51
N LEU A 40 -11.10 47.77 -34.19
CA LEU A 40 -12.37 48.16 -33.60
C LEU A 40 -13.27 46.94 -33.39
N TRP A 41 -13.24 45.98 -34.32
CA TRP A 41 -13.88 44.69 -34.19
C TRP A 41 -13.31 43.90 -33.00
N MET A 42 -11.98 43.90 -32.80
CA MET A 42 -11.36 43.24 -31.64
C MET A 42 -11.82 43.85 -30.31
N LEU A 43 -11.86 45.19 -30.21
CA LEU A 43 -12.34 45.89 -29.01
C LEU A 43 -13.84 45.64 -28.76
N THR A 44 -14.66 45.65 -29.80
CA THR A 44 -16.11 45.39 -29.67
C THR A 44 -16.40 43.94 -29.28
N ARG A 45 -15.54 42.98 -29.67
CA ARG A 45 -15.61 41.60 -29.16
C ARG A 45 -15.25 41.48 -27.69
N GLN A 46 -14.20 42.17 -27.23
CA GLN A 46 -13.88 42.23 -25.80
C GLN A 46 -15.03 42.84 -25.00
N TRP A 47 -15.65 43.92 -25.52
CA TRP A 47 -16.84 44.52 -24.93
C TRP A 47 -18.03 43.55 -24.89
N GLN A 48 -18.28 42.79 -25.98
CA GLN A 48 -19.35 41.80 -26.04
C GLN A 48 -19.20 40.67 -25.01
N MET A 49 -17.96 40.23 -24.77
CA MET A 49 -17.65 39.19 -23.78
C MET A 49 -17.58 39.72 -22.35
N GLY A 50 -17.79 41.03 -22.13
CA GLY A 50 -17.77 41.64 -20.82
C GLY A 50 -16.37 41.99 -20.29
N GLU A 51 -15.30 41.90 -21.08
CA GLU A 51 -13.92 42.13 -20.60
C GLU A 51 -13.69 43.57 -20.08
N PHE A 52 -14.51 44.53 -20.51
CA PHE A 52 -14.47 45.92 -20.00
C PHE A 52 -15.47 46.20 -18.87
N GLN A 53 -16.28 45.21 -18.48
CA GLN A 53 -17.09 45.30 -17.28
C GLN A 53 -16.16 44.99 -16.10
N GLY A 54 -15.91 45.98 -15.25
CA GLY A 54 -15.20 45.74 -14.01
C GLY A 54 -16.15 45.05 -13.03
N ASP A 55 -15.66 44.02 -12.36
CA ASP A 55 -16.37 43.42 -11.23
C ASP A 55 -16.09 44.23 -9.96
N ASP A 56 -17.13 44.44 -9.15
CA ASP A 56 -17.01 45.03 -7.82
C ASP A 56 -16.49 43.98 -6.81
N ALA A 57 -15.29 43.47 -7.10
CA ALA A 57 -14.63 42.41 -6.37
C ALA A 57 -13.20 42.85 -6.00
N GLY A 58 -12.99 43.16 -4.72
CA GLY A 58 -11.66 43.54 -4.23
C GLY A 58 -10.74 42.33 -4.13
N SER A 59 -9.64 42.30 -4.89
CA SER A 59 -8.62 41.25 -4.77
C SER A 59 -7.88 41.33 -3.42
N PRO A 60 -7.45 40.19 -2.85
CA PRO A 60 -6.69 40.16 -1.60
C PRO A 60 -5.27 40.72 -1.81
N VAL A 61 -4.84 41.64 -0.93
CA VAL A 61 -3.48 42.20 -0.92
C VAL A 61 -2.67 41.75 0.30
N PHE A 62 -3.34 41.51 1.42
CA PHE A 62 -2.72 40.93 2.61
C PHE A 62 -3.62 39.86 3.22
N ALA A 63 -3.02 38.78 3.71
CA ALA A 63 -3.70 37.82 4.58
C ALA A 63 -2.93 37.74 5.90
N LYS A 64 -3.65 37.86 7.02
CA LYS A 64 -3.11 37.63 8.36
C LYS A 64 -3.69 36.34 8.90
N LEU A 65 -2.83 35.40 9.26
CA LEU A 65 -3.22 34.05 9.66
C LEU A 65 -2.73 33.79 11.09
N GLN A 66 -3.60 33.25 11.94
CA GLN A 66 -3.24 32.72 13.25
C GLN A 66 -3.50 31.21 13.27
N LEU A 67 -2.46 30.46 13.63
CA LEU A 67 -2.48 29.01 13.66
C LEU A 67 -2.27 28.50 15.08
N HIS A 68 -3.03 27.47 15.43
CA HIS A 68 -2.72 26.58 16.52
C HIS A 68 -2.04 25.35 15.95
N LYS A 69 -0.93 24.92 16.53
CA LYS A 69 -0.12 23.80 16.03
C LYS A 69 0.10 22.79 17.16
N THR A 70 -0.05 21.52 16.83
CA THR A 70 0.44 20.39 17.63
C THR A 70 1.21 19.43 16.70
N GLU A 71 1.82 18.38 17.24
CA GLU A 71 2.58 17.38 16.48
C GLU A 71 2.10 15.98 16.83
N LEU A 72 2.26 15.03 15.90
CA LEU A 72 1.99 13.62 16.15
C LEU A 72 3.00 13.08 17.18
N THR A 73 2.52 12.38 18.20
CA THR A 73 3.36 11.90 19.32
C THR A 73 3.19 10.42 19.62
N GLN A 74 2.14 9.78 19.11
CA GLN A 74 1.93 8.35 19.27
C GLN A 74 1.61 7.67 17.95
N TYR A 75 1.98 6.39 17.88
CA TYR A 75 1.67 5.48 16.79
C TYR A 75 1.18 4.16 17.37
N LYS A 76 0.22 3.53 16.69
CA LYS A 76 -0.32 2.23 17.05
C LYS A 76 -0.66 1.45 15.79
N ALA A 77 0.04 0.35 15.56
CA ALA A 77 -0.41 -0.68 14.61
C ALA A 77 -1.68 -1.35 15.16
N ASP A 78 -2.64 -1.68 14.29
CA ASP A 78 -3.89 -2.30 14.74
C ASP A 78 -3.61 -3.63 15.49
N GLY A 79 -4.38 -3.90 16.54
CA GLY A 79 -4.17 -5.07 17.40
C GLY A 79 -2.91 -5.03 18.30
N HIS A 80 -2.08 -3.99 18.23
CA HIS A 80 -0.85 -3.87 19.03
C HIS A 80 -0.89 -2.72 20.06
N ALA A 81 0.09 -2.71 20.96
CA ALA A 81 0.26 -1.63 21.93
C ALA A 81 0.69 -0.33 21.24
N ALA A 82 0.19 0.80 21.72
CA ALA A 82 0.64 2.10 21.26
C ALA A 82 2.07 2.38 21.73
N GLU A 83 2.85 3.02 20.87
CA GLU A 83 4.24 3.41 21.10
C GLU A 83 4.43 4.91 20.83
N SER A 84 5.48 5.49 21.42
CA SER A 84 5.87 6.87 21.16
C SER A 84 6.28 7.02 19.70
N PHE A 85 5.77 8.04 19.03
CA PHE A 85 6.09 8.39 17.66
C PHE A 85 7.02 9.61 17.61
N ASN A 86 8.02 9.56 16.73
CA ASN A 86 8.86 10.71 16.41
C ASN A 86 9.00 10.88 14.89
N ASP A 87 9.38 12.08 14.46
CA ASP A 87 9.52 12.46 13.06
C ASP A 87 10.88 12.10 12.46
N GLU A 88 11.64 11.16 13.05
CA GLU A 88 12.95 10.75 12.54
C GLU A 88 12.89 9.73 11.39
N MET A 89 11.72 9.13 11.16
CA MET A 89 11.46 8.14 10.12
C MET A 89 10.19 8.50 9.35
N PRO A 90 10.14 8.26 8.03
CA PRO A 90 8.91 8.43 7.28
C PRO A 90 7.81 7.50 7.80
N LEU A 91 6.58 7.99 7.85
CA LEU A 91 5.43 7.23 8.34
C LEU A 91 5.19 5.97 7.51
N GLU A 92 5.34 6.03 6.17
CA GLU A 92 5.22 4.82 5.33
C GLU A 92 6.24 3.76 5.70
N THR A 93 7.48 4.14 6.06
CA THR A 93 8.48 3.16 6.51
C THR A 93 8.06 2.50 7.82
N LEU A 94 7.50 3.27 8.76
CA LEU A 94 7.05 2.75 10.06
C LEU A 94 5.84 1.82 9.93
N VAL A 95 4.89 2.18 9.06
CA VAL A 95 3.62 1.46 8.84
C VAL A 95 3.84 0.22 7.98
N GLU A 96 4.56 0.36 6.87
CA GLU A 96 4.59 -0.70 5.85
C GLU A 96 5.61 -1.79 6.13
N ARG A 97 6.61 -1.52 7.00
CA ARG A 97 7.71 -2.45 7.28
C ARG A 97 7.19 -3.83 7.68
N ARG A 98 7.64 -4.84 6.95
CA ARG A 98 7.39 -6.25 7.22
C ARG A 98 8.69 -6.94 7.68
N PRO A 99 8.61 -8.00 8.51
CA PRO A 99 9.77 -8.83 8.81
C PRO A 99 10.29 -9.51 7.54
N ILE A 100 11.61 -9.67 7.45
CA ILE A 100 12.27 -10.41 6.37
C ILE A 100 12.46 -11.85 6.82
N ALA A 101 11.81 -12.79 6.13
CA ALA A 101 11.95 -14.21 6.42
C ALA A 101 13.33 -14.72 5.95
N LEU A 102 14.12 -15.25 6.88
CA LEU A 102 15.39 -15.94 6.58
C LEU A 102 15.22 -17.47 6.49
N THR A 103 14.10 -17.97 7.02
CA THR A 103 13.70 -19.37 7.00
C THR A 103 12.19 -19.49 6.89
N LEU A 104 11.71 -20.54 6.24
CA LEU A 104 10.32 -20.99 6.32
C LEU A 104 10.23 -22.20 7.26
N LYS A 105 9.07 -22.39 7.89
CA LYS A 105 8.77 -23.53 8.75
C LYS A 105 7.73 -24.42 8.07
N ASN A 106 7.56 -25.66 8.55
CA ASN A 106 6.56 -26.57 8.02
C ASN A 106 6.58 -26.66 6.47
N PRO A 107 7.64 -27.22 5.84
CA PRO A 107 8.85 -27.79 6.46
C PRO A 107 9.93 -26.72 6.67
N ASP A 108 10.92 -27.03 7.50
CA ASP A 108 12.08 -26.15 7.72
C ASP A 108 12.84 -25.95 6.41
N GLN A 109 12.90 -24.71 5.93
CA GLN A 109 13.62 -24.33 4.73
C GLN A 109 14.42 -23.07 4.93
N GLU A 110 15.61 -23.08 4.36
CA GLU A 110 16.52 -21.94 4.34
C GLU A 110 16.28 -21.11 3.08
N ILE A 111 15.97 -19.82 3.25
CA ILE A 111 15.72 -18.87 2.15
C ILE A 111 16.60 -17.63 2.29
N ALA A 112 16.49 -16.69 1.34
CA ALA A 112 17.22 -15.42 1.34
C ALA A 112 18.75 -15.59 1.43
N LEU A 113 19.31 -16.51 0.64
CA LEU A 113 20.76 -16.78 0.58
C LEU A 113 21.59 -15.50 0.40
N ASP A 114 21.13 -14.59 -0.46
CA ASP A 114 21.75 -13.29 -0.73
C ASP A 114 21.90 -12.42 0.53
N ILE A 115 20.83 -12.29 1.34
CA ILE A 115 20.84 -11.54 2.60
C ILE A 115 21.69 -12.26 3.65
N ARG A 116 21.57 -13.59 3.75
CA ARG A 116 22.35 -14.40 4.70
C ARG A 116 23.85 -14.35 4.41
N LEU A 117 24.24 -14.33 3.14
CA LEU A 117 25.62 -14.10 2.69
C LEU A 117 26.11 -12.69 3.01
N LEU A 118 25.28 -11.67 2.77
CA LEU A 118 25.58 -10.28 3.13
C LEU A 118 25.87 -10.16 4.64
N MET A 119 25.01 -10.76 5.45
CA MET A 119 25.16 -10.82 6.91
C MET A 119 26.45 -11.54 7.31
N GLY A 120 26.73 -12.72 6.74
CA GLY A 120 27.94 -13.49 7.03
C GLY A 120 29.21 -12.70 6.70
N ARG A 121 29.24 -12.04 5.54
CA ARG A 121 30.37 -11.17 5.15
C ARG A 121 30.58 -10.03 6.13
N GLN A 122 29.51 -9.42 6.64
CA GLN A 122 29.61 -8.33 7.61
C GLN A 122 30.14 -8.82 8.95
N TRP A 123 29.65 -9.96 9.46
CA TRP A 123 30.16 -10.54 10.70
C TRP A 123 31.65 -10.87 10.59
N LEU A 124 32.07 -11.57 9.53
CA LEU A 124 33.47 -11.92 9.33
C LEU A 124 34.38 -10.70 9.21
N LYS A 125 33.86 -9.55 8.76
CA LYS A 125 34.59 -8.27 8.79
C LYS A 125 34.72 -7.70 10.20
N LEU A 126 33.67 -7.81 11.02
CA LEU A 126 33.66 -7.31 12.40
C LEU A 126 34.56 -8.16 13.31
N VAL A 127 34.43 -9.48 13.25
CA VAL A 127 35.10 -10.41 14.18
C VAL A 127 36.62 -10.41 14.07
N LYS A 128 37.18 -9.94 12.95
CA LYS A 128 38.63 -9.69 12.79
C LYS A 128 39.22 -8.75 13.83
N GLN A 129 38.39 -7.92 14.47
CA GLN A 129 38.80 -7.05 15.57
C GLN A 129 39.02 -7.81 16.89
N ALA A 130 38.30 -8.92 17.09
CA ALA A 130 38.44 -9.77 18.28
C ALA A 130 39.55 -10.83 18.13
N GLY A 131 39.89 -11.21 16.90
CA GLY A 131 40.95 -12.18 16.63
C GLY A 131 40.77 -12.92 15.30
N ASN A 132 41.48 -14.03 15.13
CA ASN A 132 41.41 -14.85 13.92
C ASN A 132 40.39 -15.99 14.07
N PHE A 133 39.10 -15.66 14.03
CA PHE A 133 38.00 -16.61 14.17
C PHE A 133 37.28 -16.95 12.86
N GLU A 134 37.75 -16.40 11.72
CA GLU A 134 37.04 -16.49 10.43
C GLU A 134 36.70 -17.94 10.06
N GLN A 135 37.66 -18.86 10.16
CA GLN A 135 37.42 -20.26 9.83
C GLN A 135 36.47 -20.94 10.82
N ALA A 136 36.61 -20.67 12.13
CA ALA A 136 35.73 -21.26 13.14
C ALA A 136 34.25 -20.88 12.94
N PHE A 137 33.99 -19.62 12.56
CA PHE A 137 32.63 -19.18 12.22
C PHE A 137 32.12 -19.77 10.90
N ILE A 138 33.00 -19.95 9.90
CA ILE A 138 32.62 -20.63 8.66
C ILE A 138 32.26 -22.10 8.95
N ASP A 139 33.01 -22.77 9.81
CA ASP A 139 32.78 -24.19 10.14
C ASP A 139 31.48 -24.38 10.94
N GLU A 140 31.22 -23.53 11.94
CA GLU A 140 30.01 -23.60 12.78
C GLU A 140 28.74 -23.21 12.01
N TYR A 141 28.79 -22.09 11.27
CA TYR A 141 27.64 -21.53 10.58
C TYR A 141 27.76 -21.71 9.06
N ALA A 142 28.22 -22.88 8.59
CA ALA A 142 28.36 -23.14 7.17
C ALA A 142 27.00 -23.17 6.43
N PHE A 143 26.99 -22.74 5.18
CA PHE A 143 25.95 -23.12 4.23
C PHE A 143 26.07 -24.61 3.89
N THR A 144 24.94 -25.29 3.78
CA THR A 144 24.84 -26.71 3.38
C THR A 144 24.57 -26.81 1.89
N ALA A 145 25.25 -27.73 1.20
CA ALA A 145 24.97 -28.01 -0.20
C ALA A 145 23.62 -28.74 -0.34
N PRO A 146 22.75 -28.37 -1.30
CA PRO A 146 21.51 -29.09 -1.55
C PRO A 146 21.80 -30.53 -1.99
N ASP A 147 21.06 -31.48 -1.43
CA ASP A 147 21.07 -32.89 -1.82
C ASP A 147 20.01 -33.15 -2.91
N PRO A 148 20.41 -33.35 -4.17
CA PRO A 148 19.46 -33.58 -5.27
C PRO A 148 18.72 -34.92 -5.16
N THR A 149 19.12 -35.81 -4.26
CA THR A 149 18.49 -37.13 -4.04
C THR A 149 17.47 -37.14 -2.90
N ALA A 150 17.43 -36.07 -2.10
CA ALA A 150 16.54 -35.97 -0.95
C ALA A 150 15.23 -35.26 -1.30
N PHE A 151 14.09 -35.88 -0.98
CA PHE A 151 12.75 -35.29 -1.18
C PHE A 151 12.55 -33.95 -0.45
N ASP A 152 13.16 -33.80 0.73
CA ASP A 152 13.05 -32.58 1.54
C ASP A 152 13.82 -31.39 0.94
N ASP A 153 14.76 -31.66 0.03
CA ASP A 153 15.64 -30.65 -0.55
C ASP A 153 15.25 -30.21 -1.97
N VAL A 154 14.14 -30.77 -2.50
CA VAL A 154 13.67 -30.51 -3.86
C VAL A 154 13.44 -29.02 -4.13
N TYR A 155 12.99 -28.25 -3.13
CA TYR A 155 12.79 -26.81 -3.28
C TYR A 155 14.08 -26.01 -3.52
N ARG A 156 15.25 -26.56 -3.20
CA ARG A 156 16.56 -25.96 -3.51
C ARG A 156 17.22 -26.64 -4.71
N SER A 157 17.09 -27.96 -4.86
CA SER A 157 17.74 -28.73 -5.92
C SER A 157 17.02 -28.70 -7.28
N ALA A 158 15.70 -28.44 -7.31
CA ALA A 158 14.92 -28.37 -8.55
C ALA A 158 15.28 -27.17 -9.44
N HIS A 159 15.89 -26.13 -8.87
CA HIS A 159 16.20 -24.88 -9.55
C HIS A 159 17.72 -24.80 -9.79
N PRO A 160 18.21 -24.96 -11.03
CA PRO A 160 19.65 -25.02 -11.31
C PRO A 160 20.45 -23.83 -10.80
N GLU A 161 19.90 -22.62 -10.91
CA GLU A 161 20.51 -21.39 -10.41
C GLU A 161 20.62 -21.35 -8.88
N VAL A 162 19.63 -21.88 -8.17
CA VAL A 162 19.65 -21.99 -6.70
C VAL A 162 20.70 -23.01 -6.31
N TRP A 163 20.67 -24.19 -6.91
CA TRP A 163 21.64 -25.25 -6.61
C TRP A 163 23.08 -24.80 -6.87
N ALA A 164 23.35 -24.15 -8.01
CA ALA A 164 24.65 -23.60 -8.33
C ALA A 164 25.11 -22.55 -7.30
N SER A 165 24.21 -21.68 -6.87
CA SER A 165 24.51 -20.64 -5.88
C SER A 165 24.87 -21.23 -4.51
N PHE A 166 24.08 -22.19 -4.01
CA PHE A 166 24.41 -22.86 -2.75
C PHE A 166 25.69 -23.70 -2.87
N ALA A 167 25.87 -24.46 -3.95
CA ALA A 167 27.08 -25.24 -4.17
C ALA A 167 28.34 -24.36 -4.21
N ALA A 168 28.22 -23.13 -4.73
CA ALA A 168 29.30 -22.14 -4.78
C ALA A 168 29.75 -21.62 -3.41
N VAL A 169 28.91 -21.70 -2.38
CA VAL A 169 29.21 -21.14 -1.05
C VAL A 169 29.24 -22.19 0.06
N ALA A 170 28.67 -23.36 -0.16
CA ALA A 170 28.63 -24.46 0.80
C ALA A 170 30.02 -24.80 1.33
N GLY A 171 30.15 -24.86 2.66
CA GLY A 171 31.42 -25.08 3.38
C GLY A 171 32.52 -24.04 3.16
N ARG A 172 32.27 -22.96 2.40
CA ARG A 172 33.27 -21.93 2.05
C ARG A 172 32.96 -20.55 2.60
N ARG A 173 31.69 -20.33 2.96
CA ARG A 173 31.17 -19.08 3.49
C ARG A 173 30.28 -19.34 4.67
N MET A 174 30.31 -18.37 5.58
CA MET A 174 29.45 -18.32 6.75
C MET A 174 28.06 -17.81 6.37
N ASP A 175 27.07 -18.44 6.96
CA ASP A 175 25.67 -18.04 6.99
C ASP A 175 25.42 -17.10 8.17
N GLY A 176 25.42 -15.79 7.90
CA GLY A 176 25.18 -14.80 8.95
C GLY A 176 23.73 -14.76 9.43
N GLY A 177 22.80 -15.33 8.68
CA GLY A 177 21.40 -15.44 9.11
C GLY A 177 21.24 -16.42 10.26
N LYS A 178 21.94 -17.56 10.21
CA LYS A 178 21.96 -18.51 11.33
C LYS A 178 22.49 -17.88 12.62
N LEU A 179 23.62 -17.17 12.53
CA LEU A 179 24.17 -16.44 13.68
C LEU A 179 23.17 -15.39 14.19
N TYR A 180 22.55 -14.60 13.31
CA TYR A 180 21.58 -13.59 13.73
C TYR A 180 20.37 -14.20 14.44
N LEU A 181 19.82 -15.30 13.92
CA LEU A 181 18.71 -16.01 14.55
C LEU A 181 19.12 -16.60 15.91
N HIS A 182 20.33 -17.17 16.02
CA HIS A 182 20.90 -17.67 17.28
C HIS A 182 21.00 -16.56 18.36
N LEU A 183 21.52 -15.40 17.96
CA LEU A 183 21.61 -14.22 18.84
C LEU A 183 20.22 -13.73 19.26
N LYS A 184 19.23 -13.74 18.36
CA LYS A 184 17.85 -13.35 18.67
C LYS A 184 17.16 -14.30 19.64
N THR A 185 17.57 -15.57 19.69
CA THR A 185 17.08 -16.54 20.68
C THR A 185 17.84 -16.48 22.02
N GLY A 186 18.73 -15.51 22.21
CA GLY A 186 19.50 -15.31 23.45
C GLY A 186 20.83 -16.07 23.50
N GLY A 187 21.25 -16.68 22.38
CA GLY A 187 22.58 -17.26 22.26
C GLY A 187 23.68 -16.21 22.17
N HIS A 188 24.91 -16.62 22.44
CA HIS A 188 26.09 -15.77 22.31
C HIS A 188 26.84 -16.07 21.00
N ALA A 189 27.51 -15.05 20.44
CA ALA A 189 28.25 -15.23 19.19
C ALA A 189 29.42 -16.21 19.33
N TYR A 190 29.96 -16.36 20.55
CA TYR A 190 31.08 -17.22 20.85
C TYR A 190 30.67 -18.67 21.16
N ASP A 191 29.37 -18.99 21.16
CA ASP A 191 28.88 -20.35 21.39
C ASP A 191 29.47 -21.30 20.34
N ASN A 192 29.94 -22.47 20.79
CA ASN A 192 30.61 -23.49 19.98
C ASN A 192 31.92 -23.05 19.29
N ILE A 193 32.40 -21.82 19.54
CA ILE A 193 33.69 -21.33 19.05
C ILE A 193 34.72 -21.48 20.17
N THR A 194 35.92 -22.00 19.89
CA THR A 194 36.99 -22.04 20.91
C THR A 194 37.50 -20.61 21.18
N ASN A 195 37.41 -20.15 22.42
CA ASN A 195 37.68 -18.77 22.81
C ASN A 195 38.18 -18.66 24.27
N ASN A 196 38.57 -17.44 24.68
CA ASN A 196 38.85 -17.07 26.06
C ASN A 196 37.89 -15.94 26.56
N PRO A 197 37.83 -15.64 27.87
CA PRO A 197 36.88 -14.66 28.42
C PRO A 197 36.99 -13.23 27.86
N ALA A 198 38.18 -12.78 27.46
CA ALA A 198 38.33 -11.45 26.86
C ALA A 198 37.72 -11.43 25.45
N GLU A 199 37.97 -12.49 24.67
CA GLU A 199 37.41 -12.67 23.34
C GLU A 199 35.88 -12.80 23.37
N GLN A 200 35.31 -13.45 24.41
CA GLN A 200 33.86 -13.52 24.63
C GLN A 200 33.24 -12.12 24.74
N SER A 201 33.81 -11.27 25.60
CA SER A 201 33.36 -9.89 25.80
C SER A 201 33.47 -9.06 24.52
N ASP A 202 34.54 -9.25 23.74
CA ASP A 202 34.74 -8.57 22.46
C ASP A 202 33.71 -9.03 21.42
N MET A 203 33.47 -10.34 21.31
CA MET A 203 32.49 -10.92 20.38
C MET A 203 31.07 -10.48 20.70
N ASP A 204 30.66 -10.43 21.97
CA ASP A 204 29.34 -9.93 22.37
C ASP A 204 29.15 -8.45 22.00
N THR A 205 30.18 -7.63 22.21
CA THR A 205 30.17 -6.22 21.79
C THR A 205 30.01 -6.10 20.27
N LEU A 206 30.69 -6.96 19.50
CA LEU A 206 30.57 -6.99 18.04
C LEU A 206 29.21 -7.55 17.58
N ALA A 207 28.62 -8.51 18.31
CA ALA A 207 27.32 -9.09 18.04
C ALA A 207 26.20 -8.04 18.15
N GLY A 208 26.29 -7.16 19.15
CA GLY A 208 25.42 -5.99 19.26
C GLY A 208 25.55 -5.04 18.06
N LYS A 209 26.77 -4.74 17.63
CA LYS A 209 27.02 -3.90 16.42
C LYS A 209 26.51 -4.55 15.13
N PHE A 210 26.65 -5.88 15.01
CA PHE A 210 26.18 -6.65 13.88
C PHE A 210 24.65 -6.63 13.77
N SER A 211 23.95 -6.91 14.87
CA SER A 211 22.48 -6.90 14.92
C SER A 211 21.93 -5.50 14.63
N ALA A 212 22.51 -4.47 15.27
CA ALA A 212 22.14 -3.08 15.03
C ALA A 212 22.38 -2.64 13.58
N TRP A 213 23.47 -3.10 12.95
CA TRP A 213 23.72 -2.82 11.53
C TRP A 213 22.65 -3.41 10.61
N TYR A 214 22.24 -4.66 10.84
CA TYR A 214 21.22 -5.32 10.02
C TYR A 214 19.86 -4.63 10.17
N GLU A 215 19.47 -4.32 11.41
CA GLU A 215 18.20 -3.65 11.74
C GLU A 215 18.16 -2.19 11.29
N GLN A 216 19.30 -1.53 11.18
CA GLN A 216 19.40 -0.21 10.56
C GLN A 216 19.39 -0.26 9.03
N LEU A 217 19.94 -1.33 8.43
CA LEU A 217 19.98 -1.50 6.98
C LEU A 217 18.59 -1.80 6.43
N PHE A 218 17.87 -2.73 7.07
CA PHE A 218 16.51 -3.12 6.74
C PHE A 218 15.58 -2.81 7.91
N ASN A 219 14.80 -1.75 7.77
CA ASN A 219 13.81 -1.38 8.75
C ASN A 219 12.74 -2.46 8.84
N GLN A 220 12.59 -3.01 10.04
CA GLN A 220 11.67 -4.10 10.36
C GLN A 220 10.98 -3.78 11.69
N PRO A 221 9.81 -4.37 11.94
CA PRO A 221 9.20 -4.38 13.26
C PRO A 221 10.14 -4.91 14.35
N ALA A 222 10.03 -4.38 15.57
CA ALA A 222 10.83 -4.86 16.70
C ALA A 222 10.49 -6.31 17.09
N GLN A 223 9.21 -6.67 16.97
CA GLN A 223 8.71 -8.04 17.06
C GLN A 223 8.10 -8.41 15.69
N PRO A 224 8.36 -9.62 15.15
CA PRO A 224 7.90 -9.98 13.80
C PRO A 224 6.39 -9.82 13.58
N ASP A 225 5.59 -10.06 14.61
CA ASP A 225 4.13 -9.98 14.53
C ASP A 225 3.60 -8.56 14.82
N ALA A 226 4.45 -7.60 15.21
CA ALA A 226 4.04 -6.24 15.59
C ALA A 226 4.13 -5.27 14.40
N ASP A 227 3.40 -5.58 13.32
CA ASP A 227 3.28 -4.70 12.16
C ASP A 227 1.83 -4.32 11.87
N ALA A 228 1.63 -3.31 11.02
CA ALA A 228 0.30 -2.80 10.72
C ALA A 228 -0.44 -3.62 9.66
N TRP A 229 0.18 -4.66 9.09
CA TRP A 229 -0.41 -5.42 8.00
C TRP A 229 -1.41 -6.44 8.54
N LEU A 230 -2.67 -6.31 8.11
CA LEU A 230 -3.73 -7.26 8.41
C LEU A 230 -3.87 -8.25 7.24
N PRO A 231 -3.45 -9.52 7.41
CA PRO A 231 -3.47 -10.49 6.31
C PRO A 231 -4.89 -10.81 5.82
N ASP A 232 -5.86 -10.83 6.73
CA ASP A 232 -7.28 -11.14 6.45
C ASP A 232 -8.00 -10.06 5.62
N ARG A 233 -7.47 -8.83 5.64
CA ARG A 233 -7.93 -7.65 4.89
C ARG A 233 -7.04 -7.25 3.70
N LEU A 234 -5.83 -7.80 3.64
CA LEU A 234 -4.84 -7.46 2.61
C LEU A 234 -4.52 -5.95 2.57
N GLU A 235 -4.41 -5.33 3.74
CA GLU A 235 -4.11 -3.91 3.89
C GLU A 235 -3.41 -3.61 5.21
N TYR A 236 -2.97 -2.37 5.37
CA TYR A 236 -2.43 -1.83 6.59
C TYR A 236 -3.51 -1.07 7.36
N GLN A 237 -3.59 -1.30 8.67
CA GLN A 237 -4.42 -0.53 9.59
C GLN A 237 -3.59 -0.04 10.78
N PHE A 238 -3.71 1.24 11.08
CA PHE A 238 -2.96 1.88 12.17
C PHE A 238 -3.60 3.20 12.57
N ALA A 239 -3.15 3.75 13.69
CA ALA A 239 -3.56 5.05 14.16
C ALA A 239 -2.37 5.86 14.69
N VAL A 240 -2.51 7.18 14.61
CA VAL A 240 -1.58 8.16 15.20
C VAL A 240 -2.37 9.18 16.01
N SER A 241 -1.76 9.78 17.03
CA SER A 241 -2.41 10.84 17.80
C SER A 241 -1.53 12.06 17.96
N ALA A 242 -2.19 13.20 18.19
CA ALA A 242 -1.55 14.44 18.60
C ALA A 242 -2.19 14.96 19.89
N PRO A 243 -1.41 15.56 20.81
CA PRO A 243 -1.94 16.15 22.03
C PRO A 243 -2.89 17.32 21.72
N GLU A 244 -3.93 17.47 22.54
CA GLU A 244 -4.82 18.63 22.60
C GLU A 244 -4.84 19.22 24.03
N SER A 245 -5.58 20.31 24.27
CA SER A 245 -5.60 20.96 25.59
C SER A 245 -6.12 20.07 26.71
N ASP A 246 -7.05 19.17 26.39
CA ASP A 246 -7.75 18.29 27.35
C ASP A 246 -7.77 16.83 26.87
N GLY A 247 -6.61 16.31 26.41
CA GLY A 247 -6.46 14.92 25.97
C GLY A 247 -5.62 14.79 24.72
N GLU A 248 -6.01 13.90 23.82
CA GLU A 248 -5.41 13.76 22.51
C GLU A 248 -6.47 13.54 21.42
N LYS A 249 -6.11 13.86 20.18
CA LYS A 249 -6.92 13.58 19.01
C LYS A 249 -6.31 12.43 18.24
N VAL A 250 -7.11 11.40 17.99
CA VAL A 250 -6.69 10.17 17.30
C VAL A 250 -7.12 10.21 15.83
N TYR A 251 -6.16 9.94 14.95
CA TYR A 251 -6.34 9.81 13.51
C TYR A 251 -6.13 8.34 13.14
N ALA A 252 -7.19 7.68 12.69
CA ALA A 252 -7.18 6.27 12.31
C ALA A 252 -7.15 6.12 10.78
N ALA A 253 -6.21 5.30 10.30
CA ALA A 253 -6.18 4.80 8.93
C ALA A 253 -6.77 3.38 8.92
N GLU A 254 -8.04 3.29 8.56
CA GLU A 254 -8.79 2.02 8.53
C GLU A 254 -8.53 1.20 7.26
N GLU A 255 -8.01 1.81 6.19
CA GLU A 255 -7.72 1.13 4.92
C GLU A 255 -6.51 1.81 4.23
N TYR A 256 -5.34 1.18 4.28
CA TYR A 256 -4.15 1.66 3.57
C TYR A 256 -3.39 0.54 2.84
N TYR A 257 -3.17 0.67 1.53
CA TYR A 257 -2.43 -0.35 0.75
C TYR A 257 -1.79 0.15 -0.55
N HIS A 258 -1.90 1.45 -0.86
CA HIS A 258 -1.53 1.99 -2.17
C HIS A 258 -0.07 2.47 -2.27
N GLY A 259 0.67 2.51 -1.16
CA GLY A 259 2.11 2.83 -1.12
C GLY A 259 2.45 4.32 -1.09
N ARG A 260 1.50 5.18 -0.72
CA ARG A 260 1.70 6.61 -0.49
C ARG A 260 0.69 7.11 0.52
N LEU A 261 1.11 7.47 1.72
CA LEU A 261 0.20 8.03 2.72
C LEU A 261 -0.09 9.50 2.43
N ASP A 262 -1.33 9.91 2.70
CA ASP A 262 -1.74 11.31 2.68
C ASP A 262 -2.89 11.56 3.66
N TRP A 263 -3.28 12.81 3.88
CA TRP A 263 -4.31 13.18 4.86
C TRP A 263 -5.64 12.44 4.67
N TYR A 264 -6.01 12.13 3.42
CA TYR A 264 -7.28 11.45 3.10
C TYR A 264 -7.31 9.98 3.53
N ASN A 265 -6.17 9.40 3.94
CA ASN A 265 -6.12 8.06 4.51
C ASN A 265 -6.64 8.01 5.95
N PHE A 266 -6.80 9.17 6.59
CA PHE A 266 -7.15 9.25 7.99
C PHE A 266 -8.59 9.70 8.18
N SER A 267 -9.20 9.13 9.20
CA SER A 267 -10.47 9.57 9.76
C SER A 267 -10.35 9.73 11.27
N ILE A 268 -11.24 10.51 11.86
CA ILE A 268 -11.30 10.74 13.29
C ILE A 268 -12.51 10.03 13.84
N ASP A 269 -12.34 9.20 14.87
CA ASP A 269 -13.45 8.65 15.64
C ASP A 269 -13.63 9.52 16.90
N PRO A 270 -14.74 10.28 17.01
CA PRO A 270 -14.97 11.15 18.16
C PRO A 270 -15.14 10.39 19.48
N ASN A 271 -15.35 9.08 19.44
CA ASN A 271 -15.46 8.24 20.64
C ASN A 271 -14.09 7.76 21.16
N VAL A 272 -13.01 7.98 20.40
CA VAL A 272 -11.66 7.59 20.77
C VAL A 272 -10.87 8.85 21.13
N SER A 273 -10.73 9.09 22.43
CA SER A 273 -10.02 10.25 22.97
C SER A 273 -8.55 9.97 23.30
N GLU A 274 -8.11 8.71 23.24
CA GLU A 274 -6.71 8.32 23.49
C GLU A 274 -6.29 7.02 22.77
N LEU A 275 -5.01 6.95 22.38
CA LEU A 275 -4.32 5.77 21.85
C LEU A 275 -3.68 4.92 22.96
N GLY A 276 -3.29 5.57 24.07
CA GLY A 276 -2.82 4.90 25.27
C GLY A 276 -1.33 4.53 25.30
N ALA A 277 -0.46 5.23 24.56
CA ALA A 277 0.98 5.08 24.74
C ALA A 277 1.42 5.63 26.12
N PRO A 278 2.56 5.16 26.67
CA PRO A 278 3.13 5.76 27.88
C PRO A 278 3.35 7.26 27.72
N PHE A 279 3.03 8.04 28.75
CA PHE A 279 3.24 9.49 28.75
C PHE A 279 4.72 9.83 28.48
N ASP A 280 4.95 10.61 27.43
CA ASP A 280 6.26 11.15 27.09
C ASP A 280 6.35 12.62 27.54
N PRO A 281 7.17 12.95 28.56
CA PRO A 281 7.32 14.32 29.05
C PRO A 281 8.02 15.24 28.04
N ASP A 282 8.74 14.68 27.08
CA ASP A 282 9.47 15.43 26.05
C ASP A 282 8.61 15.65 24.78
N ALA A 283 7.36 15.13 24.77
CA ALA A 283 6.43 15.32 23.68
C ALA A 283 6.13 16.81 23.43
N PRO A 284 6.10 17.27 22.16
CA PRO A 284 5.77 18.65 21.82
C PRO A 284 4.38 19.04 22.32
N ALA A 285 4.32 20.10 23.13
CA ALA A 285 3.06 20.64 23.60
C ALA A 285 2.34 21.45 22.50
N PRO A 286 0.99 21.46 22.47
CA PRO A 286 0.24 22.31 21.57
C PRO A 286 0.56 23.79 21.79
N VAL A 287 0.79 24.54 20.71
CA VAL A 287 1.25 25.92 20.77
C VAL A 287 0.53 26.82 19.76
N ASP A 288 0.23 28.05 20.18
CA ASP A 288 -0.22 29.09 19.27
C ASP A 288 0.99 29.73 18.58
N LEU A 289 1.00 29.63 17.25
CA LEU A 289 2.02 30.30 16.45
C LEU A 289 1.71 31.81 16.40
N PRO A 290 2.74 32.67 16.38
CA PRO A 290 2.56 34.10 16.17
C PRO A 290 1.78 34.36 14.88
N ALA A 291 0.88 35.34 14.89
CA ALA A 291 0.10 35.68 13.69
C ALA A 291 1.04 36.16 12.57
N GLN A 292 1.00 35.47 11.43
CA GLN A 292 1.84 35.75 10.27
C GLN A 292 1.07 36.56 9.24
N THR A 293 1.77 37.44 8.52
CA THR A 293 1.18 38.25 7.44
C THR A 293 1.80 37.83 6.11
N PHE A 294 0.94 37.61 5.13
CA PHE A 294 1.27 37.11 3.80
C PHE A 294 0.75 38.06 2.73
N ILE A 295 1.35 37.96 1.55
CA ILE A 295 0.81 38.50 0.31
C ILE A 295 0.22 37.29 -0.44
N PRO A 296 -1.11 37.16 -0.54
CA PRO A 296 -1.73 36.05 -1.26
C PRO A 296 -1.32 36.05 -2.73
N ALA A 297 -1.04 34.87 -3.28
CA ALA A 297 -0.72 34.70 -4.70
C ALA A 297 -1.88 34.02 -5.41
N ALA A 298 -2.29 34.53 -6.57
CA ALA A 298 -3.30 33.85 -7.38
C ALA A 298 -2.81 32.46 -7.79
N VAL A 299 -3.71 31.47 -7.77
CA VAL A 299 -3.43 30.13 -8.29
C VAL A 299 -3.14 30.23 -9.78
N THR A 300 -2.06 29.58 -10.21
CA THR A 300 -1.71 29.44 -11.62
C THR A 300 -1.24 28.01 -11.89
N PHE A 301 -1.59 27.46 -13.05
CA PHE A 301 -1.17 26.12 -13.47
C PHE A 301 -1.07 26.03 -15.00
N ASP A 302 -0.37 25.01 -15.49
CA ASP A 302 -0.17 24.79 -16.92
C ASP A 302 -1.50 24.48 -17.62
N GLY A 303 -1.82 25.22 -18.68
CA GLY A 303 -3.08 25.11 -19.40
C GLY A 303 -4.25 25.85 -18.74
N MET A 304 -4.00 26.65 -17.69
CA MET A 304 -5.02 27.53 -17.13
C MET A 304 -5.52 28.51 -18.20
N PRO A 305 -6.85 28.66 -18.37
CA PRO A 305 -7.38 29.61 -19.33
C PRO A 305 -6.96 31.03 -19.00
N ASN A 306 -6.62 31.79 -20.03
CA ASN A 306 -6.28 33.19 -19.82
C ASN A 306 -7.57 34.01 -19.70
N THR A 307 -7.64 34.89 -18.69
CA THR A 307 -8.79 35.80 -18.51
C THR A 307 -8.93 36.82 -19.64
N ARG A 308 -7.89 37.01 -20.45
CA ARG A 308 -7.90 37.89 -21.63
C ARG A 308 -8.39 37.15 -22.87
N TRP A 309 -9.45 37.68 -23.49
CA TRP A 309 -10.07 37.07 -24.68
C TRP A 309 -9.09 36.90 -25.86
N TRP A 310 -8.14 37.83 -26.02
CA TRP A 310 -7.17 37.82 -27.13
C TRP A 310 -5.82 37.17 -26.80
N ALA A 311 -5.73 36.46 -25.68
CA ALA A 311 -4.55 35.67 -25.35
C ALA A 311 -4.69 34.26 -25.93
N PHE A 312 -3.65 33.81 -26.64
CA PHE A 312 -3.52 32.40 -27.04
C PHE A 312 -2.86 31.62 -25.90
N GLU A 313 -3.49 30.52 -25.50
CA GLU A 313 -2.96 29.61 -24.48
C GLU A 313 -1.81 28.77 -25.05
N ASP A 314 -0.84 28.44 -24.18
CA ASP A 314 0.27 27.57 -24.55
C ASP A 314 -0.19 26.09 -24.58
N HIS A 315 0.12 25.41 -25.68
CA HIS A 315 -0.34 24.07 -26.08
C HIS A 315 0.17 22.87 -25.26
N ARG A 316 0.84 23.06 -24.11
CA ARG A 316 1.40 21.92 -23.36
C ARG A 316 0.33 21.09 -22.64
N THR A 317 -0.78 21.71 -22.23
CA THR A 317 -1.90 21.04 -21.55
C THR A 317 -3.22 21.49 -22.18
N ASN A 318 -4.04 20.54 -22.63
CA ASN A 318 -5.34 20.82 -23.26
C ASN A 318 -6.49 20.19 -22.45
N PHE A 319 -7.12 20.99 -21.59
CA PHE A 319 -8.28 20.56 -20.81
C PHE A 319 -9.50 20.19 -21.68
N GLY A 320 -9.59 20.72 -22.90
CA GLY A 320 -10.68 20.43 -23.85
C GLY A 320 -10.63 19.03 -24.47
N ASP A 321 -9.51 18.32 -24.41
CA ASP A 321 -9.40 16.92 -24.88
C ASP A 321 -9.65 15.89 -23.77
N ILE A 322 -9.93 16.34 -22.54
CA ILE A 322 -10.40 15.46 -21.48
C ILE A 322 -11.80 14.97 -21.86
N LYS A 323 -11.94 13.65 -22.04
CA LYS A 323 -13.21 12.96 -22.37
C LYS A 323 -13.68 12.21 -21.13
N PRO A 324 -14.50 12.83 -20.26
CA PRO A 324 -15.05 12.15 -19.10
C PRO A 324 -16.16 11.19 -19.51
N ASP A 325 -16.15 9.97 -18.97
CA ASP A 325 -17.29 9.06 -19.02
C ASP A 325 -18.35 9.48 -17.98
N THR A 326 -19.55 8.90 -18.06
CA THR A 326 -20.69 9.25 -17.18
C THR A 326 -20.42 9.03 -15.68
N THR A 327 -19.39 8.26 -15.34
CA THR A 327 -18.98 7.96 -13.96
C THR A 327 -17.74 8.73 -13.50
N ASP A 328 -17.13 9.54 -14.37
CA ASP A 328 -15.86 10.22 -14.09
C ASP A 328 -16.04 11.56 -13.35
N ILE A 329 -16.67 11.53 -12.18
CA ILE A 329 -16.95 12.73 -11.38
C ILE A 329 -15.67 13.53 -11.08
N ALA A 330 -14.56 12.85 -10.77
CA ALA A 330 -13.29 13.51 -10.49
C ALA A 330 -12.73 14.31 -11.69
N LYS A 331 -12.89 13.78 -12.92
CA LYS A 331 -12.48 14.50 -14.13
C LYS A 331 -13.36 15.72 -14.35
N LEU A 332 -14.66 15.60 -14.12
CA LEU A 332 -15.61 16.70 -14.23
C LEU A 332 -15.28 17.82 -13.22
N LEU A 333 -15.02 17.49 -11.96
CA LEU A 333 -14.62 18.46 -10.93
C LEU A 333 -13.32 19.18 -11.30
N LEU A 334 -12.32 18.46 -11.81
CA LEU A 334 -11.07 19.08 -12.27
C LEU A 334 -11.29 20.03 -13.44
N MET A 335 -12.10 19.63 -14.43
CA MET A 335 -12.43 20.49 -15.57
C MET A 335 -13.21 21.73 -15.13
N GLU A 336 -14.18 21.57 -14.23
CA GLU A 336 -14.97 22.68 -13.70
C GLU A 336 -14.09 23.67 -12.92
N PHE A 337 -13.23 23.18 -12.02
CA PHE A 337 -12.26 24.01 -11.33
C PHE A 337 -11.35 24.74 -12.33
N GLY A 338 -10.73 24.00 -13.25
CA GLY A 338 -9.72 24.54 -14.16
C GLY A 338 -10.27 25.52 -15.19
N LEU A 339 -11.51 25.34 -15.66
CA LEU A 339 -12.12 26.16 -16.71
C LEU A 339 -12.98 27.31 -16.18
N VAL A 340 -13.59 27.15 -15.00
CA VAL A 340 -14.59 28.10 -14.49
C VAL A 340 -14.10 28.84 -13.25
N TYR A 341 -13.57 28.13 -12.26
CA TYR A 341 -13.37 28.71 -10.92
C TYR A 341 -11.94 29.16 -10.61
N ALA A 342 -10.92 28.63 -11.29
CA ALA A 342 -9.51 28.83 -10.95
C ALA A 342 -9.07 30.30 -10.81
N ASN A 343 -9.74 31.22 -11.50
CA ASN A 343 -9.38 32.65 -11.54
C ASN A 343 -9.53 33.38 -10.20
N ASP A 344 -10.36 32.85 -9.28
CA ASP A 344 -10.66 33.50 -8.00
C ASP A 344 -9.98 32.82 -6.79
N TRP A 345 -9.02 31.92 -7.05
CA TRP A 345 -8.34 31.18 -6.00
C TRP A 345 -6.99 31.81 -5.67
N PHE A 346 -6.69 31.91 -4.38
CA PHE A 346 -5.43 32.44 -3.86
C PHE A 346 -4.79 31.44 -2.91
N ILE A 347 -3.47 31.36 -2.96
CA ILE A 347 -2.64 30.54 -2.07
C ILE A 347 -1.94 31.44 -1.05
N VAL A 348 -1.98 31.00 0.21
CA VAL A 348 -1.20 31.54 1.31
C VAL A 348 -0.23 30.45 1.77
N PRO A 349 1.08 30.53 1.44
CA PRO A 349 2.03 29.48 1.75
C PRO A 349 2.43 29.52 3.22
N GLN A 350 2.09 28.47 3.98
CA GLN A 350 2.52 28.27 5.35
C GLN A 350 3.54 27.15 5.43
N GLN A 351 4.72 27.42 6.02
CA GLN A 351 5.69 26.38 6.32
C GLN A 351 5.43 25.79 7.71
N LEU A 352 5.34 24.47 7.80
CA LEU A 352 5.20 23.70 9.04
C LEU A 352 6.19 22.51 9.03
N PRO A 353 6.68 22.06 10.19
CA PRO A 353 7.37 20.78 10.31
C PRO A 353 6.48 19.62 9.86
N VAL A 354 7.09 18.55 9.36
CA VAL A 354 6.35 17.31 9.07
C VAL A 354 5.84 16.68 10.37
N GLY A 355 4.74 15.93 10.31
CA GLY A 355 4.05 15.44 11.50
C GLY A 355 3.24 16.49 12.25
N SER A 356 3.09 17.71 11.71
CA SER A 356 2.29 18.75 12.34
C SER A 356 0.79 18.56 12.06
N VAL A 357 -0.02 18.84 13.06
CA VAL A 357 -1.44 19.13 12.91
C VAL A 357 -1.64 20.62 13.15
N ALA A 358 -2.24 21.32 12.17
CA ALA A 358 -2.46 22.75 12.26
C ALA A 358 -3.95 23.10 12.17
N ASN A 359 -4.40 23.99 13.05
CA ASN A 359 -5.75 24.51 13.09
C ASN A 359 -5.73 26.02 12.83
N ILE A 360 -6.51 26.48 11.85
CA ILE A 360 -6.67 27.91 11.59
C ILE A 360 -7.61 28.50 12.65
N LYS A 361 -7.05 29.25 13.60
CA LYS A 361 -7.83 29.96 14.61
C LYS A 361 -8.53 31.18 14.04
N GLY A 362 -7.93 31.80 13.03
CA GLY A 362 -8.51 32.94 12.33
C GLY A 362 -7.68 33.38 11.14
N MET A 363 -8.39 33.85 10.11
CA MET A 363 -7.80 34.43 8.91
C MET A 363 -8.48 35.77 8.63
N MET A 364 -7.68 36.82 8.49
CA MET A 364 -8.16 38.14 8.08
C MET A 364 -7.54 38.50 6.74
N VAL A 365 -8.37 38.81 5.75
CA VAL A 365 -7.95 39.25 4.43
C VAL A 365 -8.17 40.75 4.31
N THR A 366 -7.15 41.48 3.89
CA THR A 366 -7.26 42.88 3.46
C THR A 366 -7.30 42.93 1.94
N ASN A 367 -8.30 43.58 1.36
CA ASN A 367 -8.42 43.72 -0.09
C ASN A 367 -7.81 45.03 -0.62
N VAL A 368 -7.77 45.19 -1.95
CA VAL A 368 -7.26 46.39 -2.63
C VAL A 368 -7.97 47.70 -2.25
N PHE A 369 -9.21 47.63 -1.75
CA PHE A 369 -9.97 48.78 -1.28
C PHE A 369 -9.70 49.11 0.20
N GLY A 370 -8.85 48.33 0.88
CA GLY A 370 -8.50 48.51 2.29
C GLY A 370 -9.52 47.92 3.27
N GLU A 371 -10.53 47.22 2.78
CA GLU A 371 -11.51 46.52 3.61
C GLU A 371 -10.86 45.30 4.24
N ARG A 372 -11.27 45.00 5.48
CA ARG A 372 -10.77 43.85 6.25
C ARG A 372 -11.89 42.87 6.46
N LEU A 373 -11.73 41.70 5.85
CA LEU A 373 -12.69 40.62 5.88
C LEU A 373 -12.18 39.54 6.82
N TRP A 374 -13.00 39.15 7.79
CA TRP A 374 -12.77 37.94 8.57
C TRP A 374 -13.24 36.76 7.75
N ILE A 375 -12.36 35.78 7.53
CA ILE A 375 -12.64 34.61 6.71
C ILE A 375 -12.81 33.42 7.65
N ASP A 376 -14.01 32.86 7.64
CA ASP A 376 -14.32 31.60 8.30
C ASP A 376 -14.07 30.41 7.36
N ALA A 377 -13.73 29.26 7.94
CA ALA A 377 -13.53 28.04 7.17
C ALA A 377 -14.83 27.62 6.46
N ALA A 378 -14.71 27.24 5.18
CA ALA A 378 -15.81 26.64 4.44
C ALA A 378 -16.29 25.34 5.12
N GLY A 379 -17.60 25.09 5.13
CA GLY A 379 -18.20 23.90 5.75
C GLY A 379 -18.60 24.02 7.22
N ARG A 380 -18.42 25.20 7.86
CA ARG A 380 -18.84 25.45 9.26
C ARG A 380 -20.36 25.70 9.46
N GLY A 381 -21.11 26.05 8.41
CA GLY A 381 -22.50 26.54 8.51
C GLY A 381 -23.61 25.46 8.46
N LEU A 382 -24.82 25.82 8.92
CA LEU A 382 -26.06 25.05 8.75
C LEU A 382 -26.74 25.28 7.37
N ASP A 383 -26.41 26.38 6.69
CA ASP A 383 -27.00 26.70 5.38
C ASP A 383 -26.43 25.83 4.23
N ASP A 384 -25.34 25.08 4.49
CA ASP A 384 -24.69 24.12 3.58
C ASP A 384 -25.20 22.66 3.77
N ALA A 385 -26.29 22.46 4.53
CA ALA A 385 -26.65 21.18 5.16
C ALA A 385 -27.47 20.18 4.32
N TRP A 386 -27.26 20.07 3.01
CA TRP A 386 -28.05 19.11 2.20
C TRP A 386 -27.25 18.15 1.32
N ASN A 387 -25.96 17.94 1.65
CA ASN A 387 -25.17 16.69 1.51
C ASN A 387 -23.70 17.02 1.83
N ARG A 388 -23.33 17.08 3.13
CA ARG A 388 -22.01 17.52 3.62
C ARG A 388 -20.85 16.69 3.05
N TRP A 389 -20.33 17.14 1.91
CA TRP A 389 -19.07 16.70 1.35
C TRP A 389 -18.19 17.94 1.15
N SER A 390 -17.01 17.94 1.77
CA SER A 390 -16.03 19.01 1.64
C SER A 390 -14.70 18.43 1.14
N MET A 391 -14.03 19.14 0.24
CA MET A 391 -12.68 18.77 -0.19
C MET A 391 -11.65 19.26 0.84
N PHE A 392 -10.56 18.52 0.99
CA PHE A 392 -9.40 18.86 1.83
C PHE A 392 -9.67 18.96 3.34
N MET A 393 -10.69 18.24 3.83
CA MET A 393 -10.99 18.11 5.25
C MET A 393 -10.88 16.64 5.68
N LEU A 394 -10.59 16.41 6.96
CA LEU A 394 -10.54 15.06 7.52
C LEU A 394 -11.96 14.54 7.77
N ASN A 395 -12.17 13.27 7.45
CA ASN A 395 -13.46 12.62 7.69
C ASN A 395 -13.66 12.37 9.19
N THR A 396 -14.87 12.63 9.68
CA THR A 396 -15.26 12.30 11.06
C THR A 396 -16.20 11.10 10.99
N ARG A 397 -15.87 10.03 11.70
CA ARG A 397 -16.70 8.82 11.77
C ARG A 397 -18.01 9.14 12.48
N GLY A 398 -19.12 8.67 11.91
CA GLY A 398 -20.46 8.83 12.47
C GLY A 398 -21.53 8.65 11.40
N ASP A 399 -22.72 9.19 11.68
CA ASP A 399 -23.84 9.16 10.75
C ASP A 399 -23.73 10.28 9.69
N MET A 400 -24.52 10.18 8.62
CA MET A 400 -24.60 11.21 7.58
C MET A 400 -24.96 12.57 8.19
N GLY A 401 -24.00 13.49 8.25
CA GLY A 401 -24.20 14.85 8.76
C GLY A 401 -23.16 15.34 9.77
N GLU A 402 -22.23 14.48 10.23
CA GLU A 402 -21.13 14.91 11.11
C GLU A 402 -20.35 16.10 10.53
N ALA A 403 -19.87 16.97 11.42
CA ALA A 403 -19.00 18.06 11.01
C ALA A 403 -17.62 17.49 10.67
N ALA A 404 -17.12 17.76 9.46
CA ALA A 404 -15.76 17.43 9.09
C ALA A 404 -14.77 18.21 9.98
N ASP A 405 -13.67 17.57 10.35
CA ASP A 405 -12.62 18.22 11.12
C ASP A 405 -11.78 19.11 10.19
N THR A 406 -11.60 20.37 10.61
CA THR A 406 -10.90 21.40 9.82
C THR A 406 -9.40 21.46 10.08
N SER A 407 -8.84 20.49 10.81
CA SER A 407 -7.41 20.39 11.06
C SER A 407 -6.69 20.01 9.78
N LEU A 408 -5.59 20.70 9.52
CA LEU A 408 -4.67 20.41 8.43
C LEU A 408 -3.60 19.44 8.95
N LEU A 409 -3.69 18.18 8.53
CA LEU A 409 -2.74 17.13 8.88
C LEU A 409 -1.61 17.08 7.87
N LEU A 410 -0.40 17.46 8.29
CA LEU A 410 0.81 17.36 7.47
C LEU A 410 1.62 16.15 7.93
N LEU A 411 1.47 15.04 7.22
CA LEU A 411 2.12 13.78 7.57
C LEU A 411 3.63 13.80 7.27
N PRO A 412 4.45 13.04 8.02
CA PRO A 412 5.85 12.80 7.70
C PRO A 412 5.99 11.74 6.61
N THR A 413 5.55 12.08 5.40
CA THR A 413 5.48 11.16 4.27
C THR A 413 6.76 11.13 3.43
N VAL A 414 6.89 10.10 2.60
CA VAL A 414 7.98 9.98 1.63
C VAL A 414 7.71 10.80 0.35
N PRO A 415 8.62 11.68 -0.08
CA PRO A 415 8.43 12.45 -1.31
C PRO A 415 8.61 11.61 -2.58
N LYS A 416 9.47 10.58 -2.50
CA LYS A 416 9.75 9.66 -3.60
C LYS A 416 10.23 8.32 -3.06
N ILE A 417 9.68 7.23 -3.60
CA ILE A 417 10.08 5.86 -3.29
C ILE A 417 10.76 5.26 -4.52
N GLN A 418 11.87 4.55 -4.28
CA GLN A 418 12.44 3.59 -5.23
C GLN A 418 11.92 2.21 -4.86
N GLU A 419 11.02 1.69 -5.68
CA GLU A 419 10.44 0.36 -5.50
C GLU A 419 11.26 -0.66 -6.31
N GLY A 420 11.66 -1.75 -5.67
CA GLY A 420 12.33 -2.88 -6.31
C GLY A 420 11.37 -3.72 -7.14
N LYS A 421 11.90 -4.78 -7.78
CA LYS A 421 11.02 -5.81 -8.36
C LYS A 421 10.29 -6.55 -7.21
N PRO A 422 9.04 -6.99 -7.41
CA PRO A 422 8.36 -7.83 -6.43
C PRO A 422 9.20 -9.07 -6.12
N ILE A 423 9.46 -9.32 -4.83
CA ILE A 423 10.07 -10.59 -4.40
C ILE A 423 9.04 -11.72 -4.46
N GLU A 424 7.78 -11.37 -4.23
CA GLU A 424 6.64 -12.25 -4.45
C GLU A 424 5.42 -11.45 -4.93
N GLU A 425 4.57 -12.13 -5.69
CA GLU A 425 3.34 -11.59 -6.23
C GLU A 425 2.29 -12.70 -6.29
N ILE A 426 1.13 -12.43 -5.71
CA ILE A 426 -0.02 -13.32 -5.70
C ILE A 426 -1.21 -12.66 -6.39
N VAL A 427 -2.04 -13.46 -7.01
CA VAL A 427 -3.31 -13.02 -7.58
C VAL A 427 -4.42 -13.87 -6.98
N LEU A 428 -5.38 -13.24 -6.33
CA LEU A 428 -6.60 -13.89 -5.86
C LEU A 428 -7.70 -13.68 -6.90
N ILE A 429 -8.26 -14.79 -7.39
CA ILE A 429 -9.35 -14.78 -8.38
C ILE A 429 -10.53 -15.62 -7.90
N ARG A 430 -11.74 -15.21 -8.27
CA ARG A 430 -12.93 -16.06 -8.15
C ARG A 430 -13.00 -17.02 -9.34
N ASP A 431 -13.22 -18.30 -9.05
CA ASP A 431 -13.55 -19.34 -10.03
C ASP A 431 -15.01 -19.75 -9.83
N GLU A 432 -15.88 -19.15 -10.64
CA GLU A 432 -17.33 -19.34 -10.57
C GLU A 432 -17.76 -20.78 -10.87
N MET A 433 -16.96 -21.55 -11.64
CA MET A 433 -17.27 -22.95 -11.93
C MET A 433 -16.93 -23.87 -10.76
N ALA A 434 -15.84 -23.58 -10.05
CA ALA A 434 -15.44 -24.32 -8.86
C ALA A 434 -16.10 -23.81 -7.56
N ASN A 435 -16.81 -22.67 -7.62
CA ASN A 435 -17.42 -21.97 -6.49
C ASN A 435 -16.44 -21.74 -5.33
N MET A 436 -15.22 -21.30 -5.66
CA MET A 436 -14.14 -21.03 -4.72
C MET A 436 -13.21 -19.93 -5.23
N VAL A 437 -12.28 -19.51 -4.38
CA VAL A 437 -11.22 -18.55 -4.74
C VAL A 437 -9.90 -19.28 -4.89
N TRP A 438 -9.08 -18.83 -5.84
CA TRP A 438 -7.70 -19.30 -6.00
C TRP A 438 -6.72 -18.18 -5.69
N GLY A 439 -5.79 -18.44 -4.77
CA GLY A 439 -4.56 -17.66 -4.60
C GLY A 439 -3.48 -18.23 -5.52
N ILE A 440 -3.21 -17.54 -6.62
CA ILE A 440 -2.22 -17.94 -7.62
C ILE A 440 -0.90 -17.27 -7.29
N GLU A 441 0.13 -18.06 -7.04
CA GLU A 441 1.50 -17.59 -6.87
C GLU A 441 2.08 -17.26 -8.25
N LYS A 442 1.99 -16.00 -8.64
CA LYS A 442 2.46 -15.53 -9.94
C LYS A 442 3.98 -15.37 -9.93
N VAL A 443 4.54 -14.85 -8.85
CA VAL A 443 5.98 -14.74 -8.60
C VAL A 443 6.28 -15.32 -7.22
N VAL A 444 7.21 -16.27 -7.15
CA VAL A 444 7.63 -16.93 -5.90
C VAL A 444 9.08 -16.57 -5.57
N PRO A 445 9.42 -16.40 -4.28
CA PRO A 445 10.81 -16.27 -3.87
C PRO A 445 11.49 -17.65 -3.94
N LEU A 446 12.71 -17.67 -4.46
CA LEU A 446 13.58 -18.84 -4.42
C LEU A 446 14.51 -18.77 -3.21
N ALA A 447 15.06 -19.91 -2.82
CA ALA A 447 16.00 -19.96 -1.69
C ALA A 447 17.27 -19.11 -1.91
N SER A 448 17.62 -18.80 -3.16
CA SER A 448 18.73 -17.91 -3.53
C SER A 448 18.51 -16.44 -3.13
N GLY A 449 17.25 -16.03 -2.90
CA GLY A 449 16.84 -14.63 -2.72
C GLY A 449 16.32 -13.96 -4.00
N GLU A 450 16.52 -14.59 -5.17
CA GLU A 450 15.88 -14.17 -6.41
C GLU A 450 14.46 -14.71 -6.53
N SER A 451 13.68 -14.15 -7.46
CA SER A 451 12.30 -14.55 -7.70
C SER A 451 12.10 -15.14 -9.08
N LYS A 452 11.16 -16.07 -9.21
CA LYS A 452 10.83 -16.77 -10.47
C LYS A 452 9.31 -16.81 -10.66
N PRO A 453 8.80 -16.84 -11.92
CA PRO A 453 7.39 -17.11 -12.15
C PRO A 453 6.93 -18.42 -11.49
N GLY A 454 5.86 -18.39 -10.71
CA GLY A 454 5.44 -19.54 -9.91
C GLY A 454 5.04 -20.76 -10.74
N ALA A 455 4.48 -20.54 -11.94
CA ALA A 455 4.19 -21.63 -12.88
C ALA A 455 5.45 -22.37 -13.36
N GLU A 456 6.54 -21.64 -13.61
CA GLU A 456 7.83 -22.23 -14.00
C GLU A 456 8.46 -22.98 -12.82
N ALA A 457 8.47 -22.35 -11.64
CA ALA A 457 9.01 -22.94 -10.43
C ALA A 457 8.26 -24.25 -10.06
N ALA A 458 6.93 -24.25 -10.14
CA ALA A 458 6.11 -25.44 -9.89
C ALA A 458 6.40 -26.57 -10.89
N ARG A 459 6.60 -26.24 -12.18
CA ARG A 459 6.94 -27.24 -13.21
C ARG A 459 8.32 -27.85 -12.97
N GLU A 460 9.31 -27.04 -12.60
CA GLU A 460 10.66 -27.54 -12.28
C GLU A 460 10.63 -28.47 -11.06
N THR A 461 9.95 -28.06 -9.98
CA THR A 461 9.73 -28.90 -8.78
C THR A 461 9.04 -30.22 -9.13
N LEU A 462 7.98 -30.18 -9.95
CA LEU A 462 7.28 -31.38 -10.40
C LEU A 462 8.19 -32.34 -11.19
N ASN A 463 8.99 -31.80 -12.12
CA ASN A 463 9.93 -32.60 -12.91
C ASN A 463 10.97 -33.28 -12.01
N THR A 464 11.48 -32.59 -10.99
CA THR A 464 12.43 -33.18 -10.02
C THR A 464 11.77 -34.30 -9.20
N TYR A 465 10.52 -34.09 -8.73
CA TYR A 465 9.78 -35.17 -8.06
C TYR A 465 9.55 -36.39 -8.98
N GLN A 466 9.27 -36.16 -10.27
CA GLN A 466 9.19 -37.26 -11.23
C GLN A 466 10.49 -38.03 -11.30
N MET A 467 11.63 -37.35 -11.40
CA MET A 467 12.94 -38.00 -11.47
C MET A 467 13.27 -38.80 -10.19
N LEU A 468 12.91 -38.29 -9.01
CA LEU A 468 13.13 -38.98 -7.74
C LEU A 468 12.24 -40.20 -7.53
N LEU A 469 11.01 -40.17 -8.03
CA LEU A 469 10.05 -41.27 -7.93
C LEU A 469 10.24 -42.33 -9.03
N SER A 470 10.96 -42.00 -10.11
CA SER A 470 11.14 -42.87 -11.27
C SER A 470 12.41 -43.71 -11.14
N ASP A 471 12.34 -44.86 -10.47
CA ASP A 471 13.31 -45.96 -10.67
C ASP A 471 12.93 -46.85 -11.87
N GLU A 472 11.70 -46.76 -12.39
CA GLU A 472 11.23 -47.47 -13.57
C GLU A 472 10.47 -46.54 -14.54
N PRO A 473 10.60 -46.73 -15.87
CA PRO A 473 9.74 -46.04 -16.82
C PRO A 473 8.27 -46.33 -16.47
N PRO A 474 7.36 -45.34 -16.58
CA PRO A 474 5.95 -45.56 -16.32
C PRO A 474 5.49 -46.78 -17.13
N PRO A 475 4.78 -47.75 -16.53
CA PRO A 475 4.32 -48.91 -17.26
C PRO A 475 3.57 -48.40 -18.51
N PRO A 476 3.85 -48.96 -19.70
CA PRO A 476 3.18 -48.52 -20.92
C PRO A 476 1.69 -48.52 -20.63
N LEU A 477 1.04 -47.38 -20.90
CA LEU A 477 -0.40 -47.26 -20.72
C LEU A 477 -1.01 -48.46 -21.46
N PRO A 478 -1.83 -49.29 -20.79
CA PRO A 478 -2.44 -50.44 -21.45
C PRO A 478 -3.14 -49.96 -22.73
N GLU A 479 -2.98 -50.73 -23.80
CA GLU A 479 -3.68 -50.51 -25.08
C GLU A 479 -5.12 -50.12 -24.77
N PRO A 480 -5.57 -48.92 -25.19
CA PRO A 480 -6.87 -48.43 -24.78
C PRO A 480 -7.96 -49.37 -25.31
N ALA A 481 -8.56 -50.14 -24.40
CA ALA A 481 -9.65 -51.07 -24.71
C ALA A 481 -10.91 -50.35 -25.25
N ALA A 482 -10.98 -49.03 -25.08
CA ALA A 482 -12.05 -48.17 -25.56
C ALA A 482 -11.50 -46.83 -26.07
N LYS A 483 -12.23 -46.20 -26.99
CA LYS A 483 -11.93 -44.86 -27.53
C LYS A 483 -12.06 -43.73 -26.50
N ILE A 484 -12.56 -44.05 -25.32
CA ILE A 484 -12.81 -43.09 -24.24
C ILE A 484 -12.19 -43.59 -22.93
N ARG A 485 -11.67 -42.66 -22.14
CA ARG A 485 -11.18 -42.88 -20.78
C ARG A 485 -12.00 -42.02 -19.84
N TYR A 486 -12.49 -42.61 -18.77
CA TYR A 486 -13.07 -41.85 -17.67
C TYR A 486 -11.96 -41.34 -16.75
N ARG A 487 -11.94 -40.04 -16.51
CA ARG A 487 -11.02 -39.35 -15.62
C ARG A 487 -11.84 -38.76 -14.47
N VAL A 488 -11.67 -39.32 -13.27
CA VAL A 488 -12.38 -38.90 -12.06
C VAL A 488 -12.13 -37.42 -11.74
N MET A 489 -10.88 -36.98 -11.85
CA MET A 489 -10.46 -35.61 -11.55
C MET A 489 -9.21 -35.26 -12.36
N ASN A 490 -9.06 -34.00 -12.78
CA ASN A 490 -7.80 -33.49 -13.31
C ASN A 490 -6.93 -32.82 -12.21
N SER A 491 -5.67 -32.57 -12.51
CA SER A 491 -4.76 -31.85 -11.60
C SER A 491 -4.77 -30.36 -11.90
N VAL A 492 -4.69 -29.54 -10.85
CA VAL A 492 -4.41 -28.10 -10.93
C VAL A 492 -2.92 -27.89 -10.59
N PRO A 493 -2.19 -26.98 -11.25
CA PRO A 493 -0.79 -26.70 -10.92
C PRO A 493 -0.59 -26.29 -9.46
N GLU A 494 0.52 -26.70 -8.85
CA GLU A 494 0.77 -26.53 -7.40
C GLU A 494 0.97 -25.07 -6.94
N HIS A 495 1.16 -24.13 -7.87
CA HIS A 495 1.20 -22.69 -7.58
C HIS A 495 -0.20 -22.07 -7.41
N TRP A 496 -1.27 -22.85 -7.53
CA TRP A 496 -2.65 -22.43 -7.28
C TRP A 496 -3.09 -22.95 -5.91
N ILE A 497 -3.33 -22.04 -4.97
CA ILE A 497 -3.68 -22.36 -3.59
C ILE A 497 -5.18 -22.11 -3.40
N PRO A 498 -5.98 -23.12 -3.04
CA PRO A 498 -7.42 -22.96 -2.93
C PRO A 498 -7.81 -22.20 -1.66
N PHE A 499 -8.82 -21.35 -1.77
CA PHE A 499 -9.54 -20.72 -0.68
C PHE A 499 -11.02 -21.09 -0.78
N ILE A 500 -11.49 -21.88 0.19
CA ILE A 500 -12.86 -22.39 0.22
C ILE A 500 -13.76 -21.51 1.09
N PRO A 501 -15.02 -21.28 0.70
CA PRO A 501 -15.97 -20.57 1.55
C PRO A 501 -16.32 -21.42 2.77
N VAL A 502 -16.16 -20.86 3.96
CA VAL A 502 -16.56 -21.47 5.23
C VAL A 502 -17.46 -20.54 6.01
N ARG A 503 -18.37 -21.12 6.80
CA ARG A 503 -19.32 -20.35 7.59
C ARG A 503 -18.62 -19.72 8.80
N ILE A 504 -18.87 -18.44 9.05
CA ILE A 504 -18.44 -17.78 10.28
C ILE A 504 -19.29 -18.34 11.44
N ALA A 505 -18.62 -18.84 12.46
CA ALA A 505 -19.27 -19.49 13.60
C ALA A 505 -19.79 -18.50 14.65
N ASP A 506 -19.33 -17.24 14.61
CA ASP A 506 -19.74 -16.19 15.53
C ASP A 506 -21.16 -15.71 15.21
N PRO A 507 -22.15 -15.91 16.11
CA PRO A 507 -23.52 -15.45 15.90
C PRO A 507 -23.68 -13.93 15.95
N ASN A 508 -22.67 -13.17 16.41
CA ASN A 508 -22.68 -11.70 16.43
C ASN A 508 -22.09 -11.08 15.15
N ASP A 509 -21.45 -11.89 14.28
CA ASP A 509 -20.99 -11.41 12.99
C ASP A 509 -22.13 -11.48 11.97
N SER A 510 -22.45 -10.34 11.35
CA SER A 510 -23.45 -10.27 10.29
C SER A 510 -23.00 -10.99 9.01
N ARG A 511 -21.69 -11.22 8.85
CA ARG A 511 -21.10 -11.96 7.73
C ARG A 511 -21.37 -13.44 7.89
N GLN A 512 -21.81 -14.07 6.81
CA GLN A 512 -22.15 -15.49 6.82
C GLN A 512 -20.98 -16.38 6.38
N ILE A 513 -20.07 -15.85 5.56
CA ILE A 513 -19.01 -16.61 4.89
C ILE A 513 -17.68 -15.85 5.03
N GLN A 514 -16.60 -16.60 5.22
CA GLN A 514 -15.21 -16.17 5.04
C GLN A 514 -14.48 -17.18 4.17
N LEU A 515 -13.37 -16.77 3.56
CA LEU A 515 -12.56 -17.62 2.68
C LEU A 515 -11.42 -18.26 3.49
N GLN A 516 -11.41 -19.58 3.62
CA GLN A 516 -10.34 -20.31 4.32
C GLN A 516 -9.35 -20.91 3.33
N ARG A 517 -8.06 -20.65 3.53
CA ARG A 517 -7.00 -21.35 2.78
C ARG A 517 -7.09 -22.85 3.02
N ALA A 518 -7.30 -23.59 1.94
CA ALA A 518 -7.29 -25.04 1.91
C ALA A 518 -5.97 -25.56 1.30
N ALA A 519 -5.85 -26.87 1.14
CA ALA A 519 -4.67 -27.50 0.55
C ALA A 519 -5.09 -28.60 -0.41
N MET A 520 -4.38 -28.69 -1.53
CA MET A 520 -4.54 -29.78 -2.49
C MET A 520 -3.55 -30.91 -2.20
N PRO A 521 -3.87 -32.16 -2.57
CA PRO A 521 -2.86 -33.19 -2.68
C PRO A 521 -1.86 -32.79 -3.79
N PRO A 522 -0.56 -33.05 -3.62
CA PRO A 522 0.45 -32.83 -4.65
C PRO A 522 0.17 -33.72 -5.86
N THR A 523 0.62 -33.28 -7.03
CA THR A 523 0.44 -34.06 -8.28
C THR A 523 1.22 -35.37 -8.21
N LEU A 524 2.39 -35.32 -7.57
CA LEU A 524 3.26 -36.45 -7.28
C LEU A 524 3.83 -36.29 -5.87
N ALA A 525 3.79 -37.34 -5.06
CA ALA A 525 4.44 -37.34 -3.77
C ALA A 525 4.90 -38.74 -3.37
N ALA A 526 5.98 -38.78 -2.58
CA ALA A 526 6.44 -39.98 -1.90
C ALA A 526 5.45 -40.44 -0.81
N ASP A 527 4.82 -39.48 -0.10
CA ASP A 527 3.73 -39.75 0.86
C ASP A 527 2.40 -39.17 0.31
N PRO A 528 1.35 -39.99 0.14
CA PRO A 528 0.03 -39.53 -0.31
C PRO A 528 -0.66 -38.56 0.67
N ARG A 529 -0.13 -38.39 1.89
CA ARG A 529 -0.63 -37.43 2.91
C ARG A 529 0.04 -36.06 2.82
N THR A 530 1.07 -35.92 2.00
CA THR A 530 1.70 -34.62 1.74
C THR A 530 0.67 -33.68 1.15
N LYS A 531 0.78 -32.40 1.49
CA LYS A 531 -0.12 -31.35 1.00
C LYS A 531 0.73 -30.32 0.26
N VAL A 532 0.20 -29.80 -0.84
CA VAL A 532 0.78 -28.62 -1.49
C VAL A 532 0.77 -27.47 -0.49
N ARG A 533 1.93 -26.84 -0.29
CA ARG A 533 2.09 -25.69 0.58
C ARG A 533 2.44 -24.46 -0.25
N PRO A 534 1.86 -23.28 0.04
CA PRO A 534 2.25 -22.05 -0.65
C PRO A 534 3.73 -21.74 -0.43
N ARG A 535 4.39 -21.15 -1.41
CA ARG A 535 5.80 -20.74 -1.35
C ARG A 535 5.96 -19.25 -1.02
N THR A 536 4.92 -18.45 -1.21
CA THR A 536 4.88 -17.01 -0.93
C THR A 536 4.51 -16.73 0.53
N ILE A 537 5.20 -15.79 1.19
CA ILE A 537 4.90 -15.36 2.56
C ILE A 537 3.45 -14.89 2.69
N LEU A 538 2.95 -14.14 1.70
CA LEU A 538 1.57 -13.62 1.64
C LEU A 538 0.50 -14.72 1.71
N LEU A 539 0.75 -15.91 1.15
CA LEU A 539 -0.18 -17.04 1.24
C LEU A 539 0.17 -18.03 2.34
N ARG A 540 1.26 -17.82 3.09
CA ARG A 540 1.73 -18.70 4.17
C ARG A 540 1.31 -18.26 5.57
N GLU A 541 0.48 -17.23 5.70
CA GLU A 541 -0.03 -16.77 7.00
C GLU A 541 -0.51 -17.93 7.89
N GLY A 542 -0.09 -17.91 9.16
CA GLY A 542 -0.35 -18.99 10.12
C GLY A 542 0.41 -20.31 9.91
N LEU A 543 1.01 -20.60 8.75
CA LEU A 543 1.72 -21.89 8.53
C LEU A 543 3.05 -21.96 9.24
N ASP A 544 3.76 -20.83 9.32
CA ASP A 544 5.13 -20.79 9.82
C ASP A 544 5.20 -20.70 11.36
N ARG A 545 4.05 -20.69 12.05
CA ARG A 545 3.94 -20.72 13.51
C ARG A 545 4.28 -22.10 14.08
N THR A 546 4.67 -22.14 15.35
CA THR A 546 4.96 -23.38 16.09
C THR A 546 3.78 -24.36 16.05
N VAL A 547 2.56 -23.83 16.16
CA VAL A 547 1.31 -24.56 15.88
C VAL A 547 0.70 -23.89 14.65
N SER A 548 0.55 -24.65 13.56
CA SER A 548 -0.01 -24.09 12.33
C SER A 548 -1.45 -23.62 12.53
N GLU A 549 -1.75 -22.42 12.07
CA GLU A 549 -3.05 -21.79 12.16
C GLU A 549 -3.73 -21.71 10.78
N PRO A 550 -5.07 -21.78 10.72
CA PRO A 550 -5.81 -21.53 9.50
C PRO A 550 -5.65 -20.07 9.06
N TYR A 551 -5.63 -19.83 7.75
CA TYR A 551 -5.63 -18.49 7.18
C TYR A 551 -7.02 -18.20 6.61
N PHE A 552 -7.63 -17.11 7.08
CA PHE A 552 -8.92 -16.62 6.62
C PHE A 552 -8.75 -15.28 5.90
N LEU A 553 -9.53 -15.09 4.84
CA LEU A 553 -9.70 -13.83 4.14
C LEU A 553 -11.18 -13.45 4.18
N HIS A 554 -11.42 -12.15 4.29
CA HIS A 554 -12.77 -11.60 4.15
C HIS A 554 -13.24 -11.74 2.70
N GLU A 555 -14.53 -12.07 2.51
CA GLU A 555 -15.07 -12.38 1.18
C GLU A 555 -15.04 -11.14 0.25
N GLU A 556 -15.27 -9.97 0.84
CA GLU A 556 -15.26 -8.66 0.19
C GLU A 556 -13.88 -8.28 -0.39
N GLU A 557 -12.79 -8.82 0.16
CA GLU A 557 -11.41 -8.50 -0.28
C GLU A 557 -11.06 -9.11 -1.63
N VAL A 558 -11.84 -10.10 -2.08
CA VAL A 558 -11.68 -10.70 -3.41
C VAL A 558 -12.90 -10.32 -4.25
N PRO A 559 -12.92 -9.12 -4.86
CA PRO A 559 -14.02 -8.72 -5.75
C PRO A 559 -14.00 -9.55 -7.05
N ARG A 560 -15.02 -9.39 -7.90
CA ARG A 560 -15.05 -10.04 -9.23
C ARG A 560 -13.88 -9.67 -10.13
N ALA A 561 -13.34 -8.47 -9.96
CA ALA A 561 -12.13 -8.05 -10.66
C ALA A 561 -10.87 -8.84 -10.23
N GLY A 562 -10.96 -9.65 -9.17
CA GLY A 562 -9.83 -10.22 -8.47
C GLY A 562 -8.98 -9.15 -7.78
N VAL A 563 -7.95 -9.60 -7.09
CA VAL A 563 -6.97 -8.72 -6.44
C VAL A 563 -5.56 -9.23 -6.68
N GLN A 564 -4.64 -8.31 -6.94
CA GLN A 564 -3.21 -8.59 -7.06
C GLN A 564 -2.51 -8.00 -5.84
N VAL A 565 -1.74 -8.83 -5.14
CA VAL A 565 -0.98 -8.42 -3.96
C VAL A 565 0.49 -8.74 -4.19
N SER A 566 1.37 -7.77 -3.98
CA SER A 566 2.81 -7.93 -4.20
C SER A 566 3.61 -7.42 -3.03
N GLN A 567 4.70 -8.09 -2.71
CA GLN A 567 5.65 -7.66 -1.70
C GLN A 567 6.97 -7.27 -2.37
N ALA A 568 7.52 -6.11 -2.03
CA ALA A 568 8.75 -5.59 -2.64
C ALA A 568 9.58 -4.75 -1.68
N PHE A 569 10.91 -4.77 -1.86
CA PHE A 569 11.79 -3.84 -1.16
C PHE A 569 11.55 -2.42 -1.65
N GLN A 570 11.40 -1.50 -0.71
CA GLN A 570 11.25 -0.09 -0.95
C GLN A 570 12.43 0.66 -0.35
N ARG A 571 12.86 1.72 -1.02
CA ARG A 571 13.96 2.57 -0.58
C ARG A 571 13.64 4.03 -0.77
N THR A 572 13.93 4.84 0.23
CA THR A 572 13.88 6.31 0.12
C THR A 572 15.09 6.97 0.75
N ARG A 573 15.39 8.18 0.28
CA ARG A 573 16.25 9.13 0.98
C ARG A 573 15.35 10.24 1.49
N TRP A 574 15.40 10.47 2.80
CA TRP A 574 14.48 11.39 3.45
C TRP A 574 15.21 12.57 4.10
N THR A 575 14.68 13.09 5.20
CA THR A 575 15.27 14.20 5.94
C THR A 575 16.73 13.91 6.33
N LYS A 576 17.56 14.96 6.36
CA LYS A 576 19.00 14.89 6.68
C LYS A 576 19.82 13.93 5.78
N GLY A 577 19.26 13.46 4.66
CA GLY A 577 19.92 12.54 3.73
C GLY A 577 19.96 11.08 4.20
N ARG A 578 19.27 10.73 5.29
CA ARG A 578 19.18 9.36 5.79
C ARG A 578 18.47 8.47 4.79
N VAL A 579 18.93 7.24 4.66
CA VAL A 579 18.36 6.23 3.77
C VAL A 579 17.57 5.25 4.61
N PHE A 580 16.35 4.95 4.16
CA PHE A 580 15.51 3.90 4.71
C PHE A 580 15.26 2.85 3.64
N VAL A 581 15.38 1.58 4.03
CA VAL A 581 15.01 0.44 3.21
C VAL A 581 14.09 -0.42 4.04
N TRP A 582 12.92 -0.77 3.52
CA TRP A 582 11.95 -1.63 4.20
C TRP A 582 11.33 -2.58 3.18
N LEU A 583 10.68 -3.61 3.69
CA LEU A 583 9.86 -4.51 2.91
C LEU A 583 8.40 -4.09 3.08
N GLY A 584 7.68 -3.81 1.99
CA GLY A 584 6.28 -3.41 2.02
C GLY A 584 5.42 -4.23 1.06
N VAL A 585 4.11 -4.24 1.32
CA VAL A 585 3.09 -4.94 0.55
C VAL A 585 2.21 -3.91 -0.16
N ARG A 586 1.75 -4.24 -1.36
CA ARG A 586 0.86 -3.41 -2.15
C ARG A 586 -0.31 -4.22 -2.67
N LYS A 587 -1.52 -3.67 -2.56
CA LYS A 587 -2.76 -4.22 -3.11
C LYS A 587 -3.16 -3.43 -4.36
N GLN A 588 -3.52 -4.12 -5.43
CA GLN A 588 -4.03 -3.53 -6.67
C GLN A 588 -5.24 -4.34 -7.16
N THR A 589 -6.14 -3.68 -7.89
CA THR A 589 -7.23 -4.36 -8.57
C THR A 589 -6.68 -5.40 -9.56
N GLY A 590 -7.26 -6.59 -9.57
CA GLY A 590 -6.91 -7.65 -10.50
C GLY A 590 -7.37 -7.38 -11.94
N ARG A 591 -7.35 -8.43 -12.77
CA ARG A 591 -7.71 -8.36 -14.20
C ARG A 591 -9.03 -9.05 -14.55
N GLY A 592 -9.81 -9.46 -13.55
CA GLY A 592 -11.05 -10.20 -13.69
C GLY A 592 -11.00 -11.61 -13.12
N GLU A 593 -12.07 -12.35 -13.37
CA GLU A 593 -12.24 -13.75 -13.03
C GLU A 593 -11.29 -14.65 -13.85
N GLY A 594 -11.07 -15.87 -13.37
CA GLY A 594 -10.29 -16.87 -14.09
C GLY A 594 -10.79 -18.28 -13.82
N SER A 595 -10.38 -19.22 -14.66
CA SER A 595 -10.71 -20.63 -14.51
C SER A 595 -9.45 -21.44 -14.22
N SER A 596 -9.50 -22.22 -13.15
CA SER A 596 -8.48 -23.22 -12.83
C SER A 596 -8.45 -24.39 -13.82
N GLY A 597 -9.51 -24.55 -14.61
CA GLY A 597 -9.74 -25.74 -15.41
C GLY A 597 -10.06 -26.98 -14.58
N LEU A 598 -10.25 -26.87 -13.25
CA LEU A 598 -10.62 -27.99 -12.38
C LEU A 598 -11.94 -28.61 -12.87
N ALA A 599 -11.91 -29.92 -13.07
CA ALA A 599 -13.04 -30.67 -13.55
C ALA A 599 -13.05 -32.08 -12.97
N PHE A 600 -14.26 -32.54 -12.68
CA PHE A 600 -14.54 -33.87 -12.16
C PHE A 600 -15.31 -34.67 -13.21
N ASP A 601 -15.25 -36.00 -13.11
CA ASP A 601 -16.07 -36.94 -13.87
C ASP A 601 -16.03 -36.73 -15.39
N GLN A 602 -14.83 -36.50 -15.93
CA GLN A 602 -14.64 -36.25 -17.35
C GLN A 602 -14.56 -37.54 -18.16
N ILE A 603 -15.20 -37.54 -19.33
CA ILE A 603 -14.97 -38.54 -20.37
C ILE A 603 -14.04 -37.90 -21.40
N ILE A 604 -12.81 -38.41 -21.53
CA ILE A 604 -11.83 -37.92 -22.50
C ILE A 604 -11.65 -38.95 -23.62
N GLU A 605 -11.53 -38.47 -24.86
CA GLU A 605 -11.15 -39.34 -25.95
C GLU A 605 -9.69 -39.78 -25.81
N VAL A 606 -9.41 -41.04 -26.10
CA VAL A 606 -8.05 -41.57 -26.14
C VAL A 606 -7.62 -41.65 -27.60
N THR A 607 -6.77 -40.73 -28.02
CA THR A 607 -6.15 -40.80 -29.35
C THR A 607 -5.13 -41.93 -29.37
N PRO A 608 -5.23 -42.92 -30.28
CA PRO A 608 -4.20 -43.94 -30.41
C PRO A 608 -2.86 -43.29 -30.77
N PRO A 609 -1.72 -43.85 -30.34
CA PRO A 609 -0.41 -43.29 -30.66
C PRO A 609 -0.24 -43.16 -32.18
N PRO A 610 0.48 -42.13 -32.68
CA PRO A 610 0.77 -42.02 -34.11
C PRO A 610 1.51 -43.29 -34.57
N ALA A 611 1.01 -43.86 -35.68
CA ALA A 611 1.47 -45.13 -36.26
C ALA A 611 2.92 -45.08 -36.76
#